data_AF-Q32SJ1-F1
#
_entry.id   AF-Q32SJ1-F1
#
_cell.length_a   1.000
_cell.length_b   1.000
_cell.length_c   1.000
_cell.angle_alpha   90.00
_cell.angle_beta   90.00
_cell.angle_gamma   90.00
#
_symmetry.space_group_name_H-M   'P 1'
#
loop_
_entity.id
_entity.type
_entity.pdbx_description
1 polymer ?
#
loop_
_entity_poly.entity_id
_entity_poly.type
_entity_poly.pdbx_seq_one_letter_code
_entity_poly.pdbx_strand_id
1 'polypeptide(L)' 'IRSFRPFPFDQVREALKGAKSIAVMDRSSPGGAMGAFFNEVSAALYTTDTRPLVTNYIYGLGGSD' A
#
# COMPACT_ATOMS: atom_id res chain seq x y z
N ILE A 1 1.58 -9.15 0.03
CA ILE A 1 0.38 -9.48 0.83
C ILE A 1 -0.26 -10.74 0.26
N ARG A 2 -0.56 -11.73 1.11
CA ARG A 2 -1.10 -13.03 0.66
C ARG A 2 -2.63 -13.08 0.66
N SER A 3 -3.28 -12.38 1.60
CA SER A 3 -4.73 -12.19 1.62
C SER A 3 -5.02 -10.70 1.71
N PHE A 4 -5.76 -10.17 0.74
CA PHE A 4 -6.14 -8.76 0.70
C PHE A 4 -7.43 -8.47 1.48
N ARG A 5 -8.30 -9.47 1.64
CA ARG A 5 -9.57 -9.35 2.35
C ARG A 5 -9.78 -10.57 3.27
N PRO A 6 -9.95 -10.36 4.59
CA PRO A 6 -9.78 -9.09 5.31
C PRO A 6 -8.33 -8.57 5.19
N PHE A 7 -8.16 -7.25 5.17
CA PHE A 7 -6.84 -6.64 5.06
C PHE A 7 -6.09 -6.74 6.40
N PRO A 8 -4.85 -7.26 6.45
CA PRO A 8 -4.15 -7.54 7.70
C PRO A 8 -3.43 -6.30 8.26
N PHE A 9 -4.19 -5.33 8.78
CA PHE A 9 -3.68 -4.03 9.24
C PHE A 9 -2.53 -4.13 10.25
N ASP A 10 -2.66 -4.94 11.31
CA ASP A 10 -1.64 -5.04 12.37
C ASP A 10 -0.32 -5.63 11.85
N GLN A 11 -0.41 -6.67 10.99
CA GLN A 11 0.77 -7.28 10.40
C GLN A 11 1.50 -6.32 9.45
N VAL A 12 0.75 -5.50 8.70
CA VAL A 12 1.33 -4.48 7.83
C VAL A 12 2.06 -3.42 8.65
N ARG A 13 1.46 -2.95 9.75
CA ARG A 13 2.06 -1.95 10.64
C ARG A 13 3.36 -2.45 11.26
N GLU A 14 3.34 -3.66 11.81
CA GLU A 14 4.53 -4.24 12.44
C GLU A 14 5.63 -4.53 11.41
N ALA A 15 5.28 -5.06 10.23
CA ALA A 15 6.26 -5.36 9.19
C ALA A 15 6.94 -4.11 8.60
N LEU A 16 6.24 -2.97 8.59
CA LEU A 16 6.74 -1.71 8.02
C LEU A 16 7.25 -0.74 9.09
N LYS A 17 7.33 -1.18 10.35
CA LYS A 17 7.80 -0.37 11.47
C LYS A 17 9.24 0.08 11.25
N GLY A 18 9.47 1.39 11.37
CA GLY A 18 10.80 1.99 11.21
C GLY A 18 11.21 2.31 9.77
N ALA A 19 10.38 1.98 8.77
CA ALA A 19 10.59 2.48 7.42
C ALA A 19 10.41 4.01 7.39
N LYS A 20 11.30 4.71 6.68
CA LYS A 20 11.20 6.18 6.46
C LYS A 20 10.30 6.52 5.28
N SER A 21 10.32 5.66 4.25
CA SER A 21 9.54 5.80 3.03
C SER A 21 9.15 4.41 2.51
N ILE A 22 7.99 4.34 1.86
CA ILE A 22 7.36 3.11 1.40
C ILE A 22 6.80 3.32 -0.01
N ALA A 23 7.20 2.46 -0.94
CA ALA A 23 6.64 2.39 -2.28
C ALA A 23 5.61 1.26 -2.35
N VAL A 24 4.34 1.58 -2.66
CA VAL A 24 3.27 0.61 -2.84
C VAL A 24 3.01 0.40 -4.31
N MET A 25 3.26 -0.83 -4.77
CA MET A 25 3.07 -1.23 -6.16
C MET A 25 1.66 -1.82 -6.34
N ASP A 26 0.83 -1.16 -7.14
CA ASP A 26 -0.55 -1.55 -7.42
C ASP A 26 -0.71 -2.03 -8.87
N ARG A 27 -1.46 -3.11 -9.04
CA ARG A 27 -1.94 -3.57 -10.36
C ARG A 27 -3.36 -3.09 -10.67
N SER A 28 -3.86 -2.12 -9.91
CA SER A 28 -5.16 -1.49 -10.13
C SER A 28 -4.96 -0.05 -10.62
N SER A 29 -5.62 0.33 -11.71
CA SER A 29 -5.65 1.72 -12.20
C SER A 29 -7.08 2.25 -12.14
N PRO A 30 -7.47 2.94 -11.06
CA PRO A 30 -8.84 3.45 -10.89
C PRO A 30 -9.07 4.79 -11.61
N GLY A 31 -8.36 5.07 -12.71
CA GLY A 31 -8.67 6.19 -13.60
C GLY A 31 -8.48 7.59 -12.99
N GLY A 32 -7.41 7.80 -12.22
CA GLY A 32 -7.07 9.10 -11.62
C GLY A 32 -7.14 9.12 -10.08
N ALA A 33 -7.68 8.09 -9.47
CA ALA A 33 -7.52 7.82 -8.04
C ALA A 33 -6.28 6.96 -7.76
N MET A 34 -5.91 6.84 -6.48
CA MET A 34 -4.82 5.98 -6.02
C MET A 34 -5.24 4.50 -6.03
N GLY A 35 -4.25 3.61 -6.20
CA GLY A 35 -4.48 2.17 -6.24
C GLY A 35 -5.10 1.60 -4.96
N ALA A 36 -5.82 0.49 -5.11
CA ALA A 36 -6.57 -0.11 -4.01
C ALA A 36 -5.65 -0.60 -2.88
N PHE A 37 -4.47 -1.15 -3.22
CA PHE A 37 -3.51 -1.60 -2.22
C PHE A 37 -2.85 -0.44 -1.49
N PHE A 38 -2.52 0.64 -2.21
CA PHE A 38 -2.03 1.87 -1.61
C PHE A 38 -2.98 2.44 -0.56
N ASN A 39 -4.28 2.46 -0.82
CA ASN A 39 -5.26 2.99 0.13
C ASN A 39 -5.25 2.20 1.45
N GLU A 40 -5.22 0.87 1.38
CA GLU A 40 -5.21 0.01 2.57
C GLU A 40 -3.89 0.12 3.35
N VAL A 41 -2.74 0.16 2.66
CA VAL A 41 -1.42 0.34 3.29
C VAL A 41 -1.32 1.72 3.95
N SER A 42 -1.77 2.77 3.26
CA SER A 42 -1.75 4.13 3.79
C SER A 42 -2.66 4.26 5.01
N ALA A 43 -3.85 3.64 4.98
CA ALA A 43 -4.76 3.60 6.12
C ALA A 43 -4.13 2.87 7.32
N ALA A 44 -3.44 1.74 7.08
CA ALA A 44 -2.74 1.01 8.13
C ALA A 44 -1.68 1.87 8.83
N LEU A 45 -0.94 2.66 8.05
CA LEU A 45 0.18 3.47 8.54
C LEU A 45 -0.24 4.84 9.09
N TYR A 46 -1.42 5.34 8.71
CA TYR A 46 -1.92 6.66 9.11
C TYR A 46 -1.99 6.84 10.63
N THR A 47 -2.30 5.77 11.34
CA THR A 47 -2.43 5.75 12.81
C THR A 47 -1.13 5.38 13.54
N THR A 48 0.01 5.30 12.84
CA THR A 48 1.34 5.11 13.43
C THR A 48 1.98 6.45 13.80
N ASP A 49 2.91 6.46 14.75
CA ASP A 49 3.60 7.69 15.19
C ASP A 49 4.56 8.22 14.11
N THR A 50 5.22 7.32 13.38
CA THR A 50 6.28 7.67 12.41
C THR A 50 5.77 8.19 11.08
N ARG A 51 4.53 7.87 10.69
CA ARG A 51 3.86 8.33 9.45
C ARG A 51 4.81 8.47 8.25
N PRO A 52 5.36 7.35 7.74
CA PRO A 52 6.32 7.39 6.64
C PRO A 52 5.72 7.97 5.37
N LEU A 53 6.57 8.50 4.48
CA LEU A 53 6.16 8.88 3.14
C LEU A 53 5.72 7.62 2.37
N VAL A 54 4.47 7.58 1.90
CA VAL A 54 3.96 6.48 1.09
C VAL A 54 3.70 6.96 -0.34
N THR A 55 4.22 6.26 -1.33
CA THR A 55 4.05 6.60 -2.76
C THR A 55 3.46 5.41 -3.51
N ASN A 56 2.58 5.67 -4.48
CA ASN A 56 1.95 4.64 -5.29
C ASN A 56 2.61 4.50 -6.66
N TYR A 57 2.81 3.26 -7.09
CA TYR A 57 3.32 2.92 -8.42
C TYR A 57 2.33 1.96 -9.08
N ILE A 58 1.71 2.42 -10.17
CA ILE A 58 0.84 1.57 -10.99
C ILE A 58 1.69 0.79 -11.99
N TYR A 59 1.55 -0.53 -12.01
CA TYR A 59 2.30 -1.43 -12.89
C TYR A 59 1.46 -2.62 -13.30
N GLY A 60 1.94 -3.45 -14.23
CA GLY A 60 1.29 -4.73 -14.53
C GLY A 60 -0.07 -4.63 -15.23
N LEU A 61 -0.44 -3.46 -15.78
CA LEU A 61 -1.75 -3.27 -16.40
C LEU A 61 -1.83 -4.06 -17.71
N GLY A 62 -2.95 -4.77 -17.92
CA GLY A 62 -3.19 -5.51 -19.16
C GLY A 62 -2.20 -6.66 -19.43
N GLY A 63 -1.51 -7.15 -18.41
CA GLY A 63 -0.50 -8.21 -18.56
C GLY A 63 0.84 -7.72 -19.12
N SER A 64 1.05 -6.41 -19.19
CA SER A 64 2.37 -5.84 -19.45
C SER A 64 3.21 -5.99 -18.18
N ASP A 65 4.18 -6.90 -18.19
CA ASP A 65 5.20 -6.99 -17.14
C ASP A 65 6.25 -5.89 -17.31
#